data_AF-A0AAU9XZE7-F1
#
_entry.id   AF-A0AAU9XZE7-F1
#
_cell.length_a   1.000
_cell.length_b   1.000
_cell.length_c   1.000
_cell.angle_alpha   90.00
_cell.angle_beta   90.00
_cell.angle_gamma   90.00
#
_symmetry.space_group_name_H-M   'P 1'
#
loop_
_entity.id
_entity.type
_entity.pdbx_description
1 polymer ?
#
loop_
_entity_poly.entity_id
_entity_poly.type
_entity_poly.pdbx_seq_one_letter_code
_entity_poly.pdbx_strand_id
1 'polypeptide(L)'
;SENSPDSNKEDLLAEHELMRQLQHHPNIIRLMGAVTMSDPVMVLFEYIPFGDLLGYLRRSRGLSDNYYKDPDVKPSSSLSSKQRLKFSREIADGMAFLSANKVNRVVTNQF
;
A
#
# COMPACT_ATOMS: atom_id res chain seq x y z
N SER A 1 22.72 -12.52 2.81
CA SER A 1 22.32 -11.66 3.94
C SER A 1 20.93 -11.17 3.59
N GLU A 2 19.92 -11.39 4.44
CA GLU A 2 18.50 -11.02 4.18
C GLU A 2 18.29 -9.51 3.89
N ASN A 3 19.31 -8.67 4.06
CA ASN A 3 19.28 -7.24 3.74
C ASN A 3 20.29 -6.84 2.63
N SER A 4 20.63 -7.74 1.69
CA SER A 4 21.44 -7.35 0.53
C SER A 4 20.62 -6.57 -0.51
N PRO A 5 21.24 -5.69 -1.31
CA PRO A 5 20.55 -4.98 -2.40
C PRO A 5 19.82 -5.92 -3.37
N ASP A 6 20.43 -7.08 -3.63
CA ASP A 6 19.84 -8.13 -4.48
C ASP A 6 18.57 -8.73 -3.86
N SER A 7 18.56 -8.96 -2.53
CA SER A 7 17.39 -9.47 -1.81
C SER A 7 16.22 -8.47 -1.87
N ASN A 8 16.50 -7.18 -1.70
CA ASN A 8 15.46 -6.13 -1.78
C ASN A 8 14.86 -6.02 -3.18
N LYS A 9 15.68 -6.21 -4.22
CA LYS A 9 15.23 -6.22 -5.61
C LYS A 9 14.34 -7.42 -5.89
N GLU A 10 14.73 -8.60 -5.42
CA GLU A 10 13.93 -9.83 -5.55
C GLU A 10 12.58 -9.73 -4.85
N ASP A 11 12.55 -9.16 -3.63
CA ASP A 11 11.30 -8.95 -2.89
C ASP A 11 10.37 -7.95 -3.58
N LEU A 12 10.92 -6.85 -4.11
CA LEU A 12 10.14 -5.86 -4.86
C LEU A 12 9.54 -6.44 -6.16
N LEU A 13 10.30 -7.27 -6.88
CA LEU A 13 9.82 -7.96 -8.08
C LEU A 13 8.75 -9.01 -7.73
N ALA A 14 8.91 -9.72 -6.62
CA ALA A 14 7.92 -10.66 -6.13
C ALA A 14 6.61 -9.94 -5.73
N GLU A 15 6.69 -8.78 -5.06
CA GLU A 15 5.53 -7.95 -4.73
C GLU A 15 4.84 -7.43 -5.99
N HIS A 16 5.60 -6.94 -6.97
CA HIS A 16 5.06 -6.53 -8.26
C HIS A 16 4.28 -7.67 -8.94
N GLU A 17 4.86 -8.87 -9.03
CA GLU A 17 4.19 -10.00 -9.70
C GLU A 17 2.95 -10.47 -8.96
N LEU A 18 2.99 -10.46 -7.62
CA LEU A 18 1.84 -10.71 -6.76
C LEU A 18 0.69 -9.75 -7.09
N MET A 19 1.00 -8.45 -7.12
CA MET A 19 0.00 -7.41 -7.32
C MET A 19 -0.51 -7.32 -8.76
N ARG A 20 0.28 -7.71 -9.76
CA ARG A 20 -0.12 -7.75 -11.17
C ARG A 20 -1.27 -8.73 -11.42
N GLN A 21 -1.39 -9.77 -10.60
CA GLN A 21 -2.44 -10.78 -10.72
C GLN A 21 -3.78 -10.34 -10.12
N LEU A 22 -3.77 -9.30 -9.27
CA LEU A 22 -4.97 -8.80 -8.62
C LEU A 22 -5.80 -7.96 -9.58
N GLN A 23 -7.10 -8.28 -9.65
CA GLN A 23 -8.06 -7.38 -10.25
C GLN A 23 -8.22 -6.11 -9.41
N HIS A 24 -8.64 -5.02 -10.03
CA HIS A 24 -8.87 -3.77 -9.33
C HIS A 24 -9.99 -3.91 -8.29
N HIS A 25 -9.72 -3.42 -7.07
CA HIS A 25 -10.68 -3.32 -5.97
C HIS A 25 -10.54 -1.96 -5.28
N PRO A 26 -11.64 -1.23 -4.96
CA PRO A 26 -11.57 0.14 -4.44
C PRO A 26 -10.90 0.27 -3.06
N ASN A 27 -10.73 -0.84 -2.33
CA ASN A 27 -10.09 -0.86 -1.01
C ASN A 27 -8.73 -1.55 -0.99
N ILE A 28 -8.13 -1.78 -2.16
CA ILE A 28 -6.77 -2.30 -2.32
C ILE A 28 -6.00 -1.34 -3.20
N ILE A 29 -4.78 -0.98 -2.80
CA ILE A 29 -3.95 -0.07 -3.58
C ILE A 29 -3.68 -0.64 -4.97
N ARG A 30 -3.92 0.16 -6.00
CA ARG A 30 -3.76 -0.26 -7.38
C ARG A 30 -2.30 -0.16 -7.83
N LEU A 31 -1.76 -1.28 -8.31
CA LEU A 31 -0.54 -1.30 -9.11
C LEU A 31 -0.82 -0.68 -10.50
N MET A 32 -0.06 0.34 -10.86
CA MET A 32 -0.16 1.04 -12.14
C MET A 32 0.84 0.50 -13.18
N GLY A 33 2.00 0.03 -12.74
CA GLY A 33 3.02 -0.57 -13.59
C GLY A 33 4.38 -0.72 -12.89
N ALA A 34 5.40 -1.13 -13.62
CA ALA A 34 6.77 -1.20 -13.13
C ALA A 34 7.79 -0.96 -14.25
N VAL A 35 8.99 -0.51 -13.87
CA VAL A 35 10.18 -0.44 -14.72
C VAL A 35 11.16 -1.48 -14.19
N THR A 36 11.25 -2.62 -14.86
CA THR A 36 12.02 -3.80 -14.38
C THR A 36 13.33 -4.01 -15.14
N MET A 37 13.50 -3.35 -16.29
CA MET A 37 14.69 -3.48 -17.14
C MET A 37 15.77 -2.44 -16.84
N SER A 38 15.48 -1.49 -15.94
CA SER A 38 16.44 -0.49 -15.46
C SER A 38 16.99 -0.87 -14.08
N ASP A 39 18.10 -0.25 -13.71
CA ASP A 39 18.57 -0.18 -12.34
C ASP A 39 18.58 1.32 -11.92
N PRO A 40 17.76 1.75 -10.94
CA PRO A 40 16.93 0.92 -10.07
C PRO A 40 15.67 0.36 -10.75
N VAL A 41 15.20 -0.76 -10.22
CA VAL A 41 13.83 -1.25 -10.46
C VAL A 41 12.84 -0.32 -9.77
N MET A 42 11.75 0.01 -10.44
CA MET A 42 10.70 0.88 -9.90
C MET A 42 9.33 0.24 -10.03
N VAL A 43 8.50 0.37 -9.00
CA VAL A 43 7.09 -0.06 -9.01
C VAL A 43 6.21 1.15 -8.78
N LEU A 44 5.19 1.32 -9.61
CA LEU A 44 4.31 2.48 -9.63
C LEU A 44 2.95 2.11 -9.09
N PHE A 45 2.51 2.81 -8.05
CA PHE A 45 1.18 2.68 -7.44
C PHE A 45 0.33 3.91 -7.71
N GLU A 46 -0.98 3.78 -7.50
CA GLU A 46 -1.84 4.96 -7.36
C GLU A 46 -1.40 5.84 -6.18
N TYR A 47 -1.64 7.14 -6.30
CA TYR A 47 -1.28 8.10 -5.27
C TYR A 47 -2.34 8.18 -4.17
N ILE A 48 -1.92 8.06 -2.91
CA ILE A 48 -2.79 8.17 -1.73
C ILE A 48 -2.54 9.52 -1.05
N PRO A 49 -3.43 10.53 -1.25
CA PRO A 49 -3.17 11.92 -0.84
C PRO A 49 -3.13 12.16 0.67
N PHE A 50 -3.55 11.18 1.48
CA PHE A 50 -3.64 11.32 2.94
C PHE A 50 -2.61 10.47 3.70
N GLY A 51 -1.70 9.81 2.98
CA GLY A 51 -0.73 8.89 3.57
C GLY A 51 -1.38 7.66 4.20
N ASP A 52 -0.65 7.03 5.12
CA ASP A 52 -1.12 5.84 5.81
C ASP A 52 -2.20 6.12 6.88
N LEU A 53 -2.98 5.09 7.21
CA LEU A 53 -4.09 5.20 8.15
C LEU A 53 -3.63 5.53 9.58
N LEU A 54 -2.45 5.07 10.02
CA LEU A 54 -1.96 5.34 11.37
C LEU A 54 -1.63 6.84 11.52
N GLY A 55 -0.92 7.41 10.55
CA GLY A 55 -0.64 8.83 10.47
C GLY A 55 -1.93 9.64 10.41
N TYR A 56 -2.87 9.25 9.55
CA TYR A 56 -4.18 9.89 9.44
C TYR A 56 -4.95 9.89 10.79
N LEU A 57 -4.99 8.74 11.49
CA LEU A 57 -5.66 8.62 12.77
C LEU A 57 -4.97 9.43 13.88
N ARG A 58 -3.63 9.49 13.90
CA ARG A 58 -2.87 10.32 14.84
C ARG A 58 -3.18 11.80 14.64
N ARG A 59 -3.11 12.29 13.39
CA ARG A 59 -3.41 13.68 13.05
C ARG A 59 -4.85 14.06 13.40
N SER A 60 -5.82 13.15 13.23
CA SER A 60 -7.22 13.38 13.63
C SER A 60 -7.47 13.51 15.13
N ARG A 61 -6.49 13.11 15.96
CA ARG A 61 -6.50 13.25 17.42
C ARG A 61 -5.66 14.44 17.89
N GLY A 62 -5.11 15.24 16.97
CA GLY A 62 -4.17 16.31 17.28
C GLY A 62 -2.79 15.81 17.75
N LEU A 63 -2.45 14.55 17.47
CA LEU A 63 -1.14 14.00 17.80
C LEU A 63 -0.15 14.32 16.67
N SER A 64 1.13 14.50 17.04
CA SER A 64 2.19 14.64 16.05
C SER A 64 2.36 13.34 15.27
N ASP A 65 2.50 13.48 13.95
CA ASP A 65 2.91 12.41 13.07
C ASP A 65 4.34 12.72 12.63
N ASN A 66 5.30 11.94 13.14
CA ASN A 66 6.71 12.11 12.81
C ASN A 66 7.09 11.34 11.53
N TYR A 67 6.16 10.55 10.96
CA TYR A 67 6.44 9.66 9.83
C TYR A 67 6.27 10.38 8.47
N TYR A 68 5.22 11.20 8.32
CA TYR A 68 5.01 12.05 7.14
C TYR A 68 4.98 13.54 7.55
N LYS A 69 6.11 14.24 7.36
CA LYS A 69 6.18 15.71 7.46
C LYS A 69 5.79 16.35 6.13
N ASP A 70 4.61 16.05 5.63
CA ASP A 70 4.09 16.70 4.45
C ASP A 70 3.40 18.02 4.86
N PRO A 71 3.93 19.20 4.45
CA PRO A 71 3.33 20.49 4.80
C PRO A 71 1.94 20.71 4.20
N ASP A 72 1.57 19.98 3.14
CA ASP A 72 0.27 20.10 2.47
C ASP A 72 -0.81 19.27 3.18
N VAL A 73 -0.41 18.34 4.06
CA VAL A 73 -1.33 17.54 4.87
C VAL A 73 -1.66 18.28 6.17
N LYS A 74 -2.70 19.12 6.11
CA LYS A 74 -3.15 19.90 7.27
C LYS A 74 -3.60 18.99 8.44
N PRO A 75 -3.28 19.34 9.70
CA PRO A 75 -3.76 18.59 10.87
C PRO A 75 -5.28 18.58 10.91
N SER A 76 -5.85 17.41 11.19
CA SER A 76 -7.23 17.07 10.82
C SER A 76 -8.25 17.37 11.92
N SER A 77 -9.47 17.69 11.49
CA SER A 77 -10.69 17.68 12.30
C SER A 77 -10.93 16.33 12.97
N SER A 78 -11.55 16.31 14.15
CA SER A 78 -11.89 15.07 14.88
C SER A 78 -12.75 14.11 14.05
N LEU A 79 -12.38 12.83 13.97
CA LEU A 79 -13.16 11.81 13.28
C LEU A 79 -14.42 11.41 14.07
N SER A 80 -15.56 11.38 13.37
CA SER A 80 -16.80 10.81 13.90
C SER A 80 -16.73 9.28 14.04
N SER A 81 -17.60 8.71 14.87
CA SER A 81 -17.76 7.24 14.97
C SER A 81 -18.18 6.61 13.64
N LYS A 82 -19.00 7.32 12.84
CA LYS A 82 -19.43 6.88 11.50
C LYS A 82 -18.25 6.75 10.54
N GLN A 83 -17.32 7.69 10.54
CA GLN A 83 -16.10 7.61 9.71
C GLN A 83 -15.20 6.47 10.14
N ARG A 84 -15.01 6.27 11.45
CA ARG A 84 -14.21 5.15 11.97
C ARG A 84 -14.80 3.80 11.56
N LEU A 85 -16.12 3.63 11.70
CA LEU A 85 -16.81 2.42 11.26
C LEU A 85 -16.70 2.22 9.74
N LYS A 86 -16.77 3.30 8.96
CA LYS A 86 -16.57 3.25 7.51
C LYS A 86 -15.19 2.69 7.16
N PHE A 87 -14.12 3.18 7.79
CA PHE A 87 -12.76 2.65 7.57
C PHE A 87 -12.68 1.16 7.91
N SER A 88 -13.24 0.73 9.04
CA SER A 88 -13.26 -0.68 9.42
C SER A 88 -13.97 -1.55 8.37
N ARG A 89 -15.11 -1.07 7.83
CA ARG A 89 -15.84 -1.77 6.78
C ARG A 89 -15.03 -1.86 5.48
N GLU A 90 -14.43 -0.76 5.05
CA GLU A 90 -13.63 -0.69 3.82
C GLU A 90 -12.39 -1.60 3.88
N ILE A 91 -11.71 -1.65 5.03
CA ILE A 91 -10.61 -2.58 5.27
C ILE A 91 -11.10 -4.02 5.18
N ALA A 92 -12.21 -4.34 5.86
CA ALA A 92 -12.77 -5.70 5.84
C ALA A 92 -13.17 -6.13 4.42
N ASP A 93 -13.73 -5.22 3.62
CA ASP A 93 -14.11 -5.46 2.22
C ASP A 93 -12.88 -5.77 1.35
N GLY A 94 -11.82 -4.96 1.47
CA GLY A 94 -10.54 -5.22 0.79
C GLY A 94 -9.92 -6.55 1.19
N MET A 95 -9.93 -6.88 2.48
CA MET A 95 -9.40 -8.16 2.97
C MET A 95 -10.24 -9.36 2.51
N ALA A 96 -11.56 -9.21 2.42
CA ALA A 96 -12.43 -10.24 1.86
C ALA A 96 -12.13 -10.47 0.37
N PHE A 97 -11.90 -9.39 -0.38
CA PHE A 97 -11.46 -9.47 -1.77
C PHE A 97 -10.12 -10.22 -1.90
N LEU A 98 -9.10 -9.85 -1.12
CA LEU A 98 -7.79 -10.53 -1.15
C LEU A 98 -7.91 -12.02 -0.77
N SER A 99 -8.74 -12.33 0.23
CA SER A 99 -8.96 -13.71 0.66
C SER A 99 -9.61 -14.56 -0.43
N ALA A 100 -10.55 -13.99 -1.19
CA ALA A 100 -11.20 -14.67 -2.31
C ALA A 100 -10.26 -14.82 -3.51
N ASN A 101 -9.38 -13.85 -3.74
CA ASN A 101 -8.44 -13.83 -4.85
C ASN A 101 -7.08 -14.36 -4.39
N LYS A 102 -6.99 -15.69 -4.18
CA LYS A 102 -5.75 -16.38 -3.80
C LYS A 102 -4.57 -15.89 -4.63
N VAL A 103 -3.68 -15.13 -4.01
CA VAL A 103 -2.46 -14.67 -4.68
C VAL A 103 -1.36 -15.68 -4.40
N ASN A 104 -1.04 -16.48 -5.41
CA ASN A 104 0.05 -17.44 -5.31
C ASN A 104 1.34 -16.69 -5.59
N ARG A 105 2.34 -16.83 -4.71
CA ARG A 105 3.69 -16.35 -5.00
C ARG A 105 4.21 -17.16 -6.19
N VAL A 106 4.13 -16.59 -7.38
CA VAL A 106 4.76 -17.17 -8.56
C VAL A 106 6.25 -16.94 -8.40
N VAL A 107 6.99 -18.03 -8.21
CA VAL A 107 8.45 -18.00 -8.33
C VAL A 107 8.75 -18.01 -9.83
N THR A 108 8.91 -16.83 -10.41
CA THR A 108 9.26 -16.69 -11.82
C THR A 108 10.70 -17.11 -12.04
N ASN A 109 10.89 -18.30 -12.63
CA ASN A 109 12.17 -18.77 -13.17
C ASN A 109 12.51 -18.12 -14.53
N GLN A 110 12.27 -16.81 -14.68
CA GLN A 110 12.59 -16.08 -15.90
C GLN A 110 12.98 -14.63 -15.59
N PHE A 111 14.28 -14.45 -15.31
CA PHE A 111 15.10 -13.34 -15.76
C PHE A 111 16.46 -13.91 -16.14
#